data_AF-Q1I586-F1
#
_entry.id   AF-Q1I586-F1
#
_cell.length_a   1.000
_cell.length_b   1.000
_cell.length_c   1.000
_cell.angle_alpha   90.00
_cell.angle_beta   90.00
_cell.angle_gamma   90.00
#
_symmetry.space_group_name_H-M   'P 1'
#
loop_
_entity.id
_entity.type
_entity.pdbx_description
1 polymer ?
#
loop_
_entity_poly.entity_id
_entity_poly.type
_entity_poly.pdbx_seq_one_letter_code
_entity_poly.pdbx_strand_id
1 'polypeptide(L)'
;MSHQSDLISEDILAYLAQHERKELLRFLTCGNVDDGKSTLIGRLLHDSKMIYEDHLEAITRDSKKSGTTGEEVDLALLVDGLQAEREQGITIDVAYRYFSTAKRKFIIADTPGHEQYTRNMATGASTCDLAIILVDARYGVQTQTRRHSYIASLLGIKHIVVAVNKMDLKGFDEQVFESIKADYLKFAEGINLKPSSLHFVPMSALKGDNVVNRSERSPWYTGPALMEILETVEIAADRNVTDLRFPVQYVNRPNLNFRGFAGTIAGGVVHKGDEIVVLPSGKSSRVKSIVTYEGELENAGPGQAVTLTMEDEIDISRGDLLVHADNVPAVTDQFDAMLVWMAEEPMLPGKKYDIKRATSYVPGSIASITHKVDVNTLEQGAASALQLNEIGRVKVALDSAIALDGYDSNRTTGAFIVIDRLTNGTVGAGMIIAPPVLPHGSTGQHGKLAHVATEERALRFGQQPATVLFSGLSGAGKSTLAYAVERKLFDMGRAVYVLDGQNLRHDLNKGLPQDRAGRTENWRRAAHVARQFNEAGLLTLAAFVAPDAEGREQAKALIGKERLITVYVQASPLACRERDPQGLYAAGGDNIPGESFPFDVPLDADLVIDTQSLSVDEGVKLVLDVLRQRGAI
;
A
#
# COMPACT_ATOMS: atom_id res chain seq x y z
N MET A 1 -48.79 -4.92 -14.40
CA MET A 1 -48.52 -5.34 -15.78
C MET A 1 -47.11 -5.87 -15.89
N SER A 2 -46.93 -7.01 -16.56
CA SER A 2 -45.65 -7.64 -16.85
C SER A 2 -44.83 -6.72 -17.75
N HIS A 3 -43.64 -6.32 -17.30
CA HIS A 3 -42.58 -5.98 -18.26
C HIS A 3 -41.98 -7.30 -18.76
N GLN A 4 -42.79 -8.08 -19.49
CA GLN A 4 -42.26 -9.06 -20.43
C GLN A 4 -41.69 -8.24 -21.58
N SER A 5 -40.37 -8.10 -21.61
CA SER A 5 -39.69 -7.35 -22.66
C SER A 5 -39.92 -8.01 -24.01
N ASP A 6 -40.22 -7.22 -25.04
CA ASP A 6 -40.38 -7.65 -26.45
C ASP A 6 -39.17 -8.48 -26.98
N LEU A 7 -38.01 -8.41 -26.30
CA LEU A 7 -36.83 -9.25 -26.54
C LEU A 7 -37.06 -10.75 -26.30
N ILE A 8 -37.96 -11.16 -25.40
CA ILE A 8 -38.25 -12.58 -25.16
C ILE A 8 -38.95 -13.20 -26.37
N SER A 9 -39.75 -12.41 -27.09
CA SER A 9 -40.45 -12.86 -28.32
C SER A 9 -39.58 -12.83 -29.57
N GLU A 10 -38.54 -11.99 -29.62
CA GLU A 10 -37.77 -11.75 -30.85
C GLU A 10 -36.36 -12.37 -30.85
N ASP A 11 -35.65 -12.43 -29.72
CA ASP A 11 -34.30 -13.02 -29.64
C ASP A 11 -33.94 -13.51 -28.22
N ILE A 12 -34.28 -14.77 -27.96
CA ILE A 12 -33.98 -15.46 -26.69
C ILE A 12 -32.46 -15.56 -26.43
N LEU A 13 -31.62 -15.66 -27.47
CA LEU A 13 -30.17 -15.77 -27.29
C LEU A 13 -29.57 -14.42 -26.88
N ALA A 14 -30.02 -13.32 -27.48
CA ALA A 14 -29.63 -11.98 -27.05
C ALA A 14 -30.13 -11.69 -25.62
N TYR A 15 -31.36 -12.10 -25.28
CA TYR A 15 -31.89 -11.99 -23.92
C TYR A 15 -31.04 -12.80 -22.91
N LEU A 16 -30.71 -14.05 -23.21
CA LEU A 16 -29.86 -14.90 -22.37
C LEU A 16 -28.46 -14.32 -22.20
N ALA A 17 -27.82 -13.85 -23.29
CA ALA A 17 -26.51 -13.21 -23.25
C ALA A 17 -26.53 -11.91 -22.44
N GLN A 18 -27.60 -11.10 -22.55
CA GLN A 18 -27.79 -9.91 -21.74
C GLN A 18 -27.99 -10.25 -20.26
N HIS A 19 -28.70 -11.33 -19.95
CA HIS A 19 -28.90 -11.82 -18.58
C HIS A 19 -27.61 -12.41 -17.97
N GLU A 20 -26.77 -13.02 -18.79
CA GLU A 20 -25.48 -13.58 -18.41
C GLU A 20 -24.47 -12.47 -18.10
N ARG A 21 -24.48 -11.38 -18.89
CA ARG A 21 -23.56 -10.22 -18.78
C ARG A 21 -24.00 -9.12 -17.81
N LYS A 22 -25.10 -9.28 -17.06
CA LYS A 22 -25.53 -8.28 -16.08
C LYS A 22 -24.42 -8.00 -15.08
N GLU A 23 -24.09 -6.72 -14.89
CA GLU A 23 -23.17 -6.31 -13.84
C GLU A 23 -23.68 -6.72 -12.46
N LEU A 24 -22.74 -6.99 -11.56
CA LEU A 24 -23.00 -7.35 -10.17
C LEU A 24 -22.61 -6.17 -9.28
N LEU A 25 -23.55 -5.66 -8.49
CA LEU A 25 -23.29 -4.70 -7.42
C LEU A 25 -23.35 -5.42 -6.06
N ARG A 26 -22.27 -5.33 -5.28
CA ARG A 26 -22.30 -5.70 -3.87
C ARG A 26 -22.47 -4.44 -3.04
N PHE A 27 -23.48 -4.40 -2.19
CA PHE A 27 -23.66 -3.29 -1.27
C PHE A 27 -23.98 -3.73 0.14
N LEU A 28 -23.56 -2.92 1.10
CA LEU A 28 -23.89 -3.11 2.50
C LEU A 28 -24.96 -2.14 2.95
N THR A 29 -25.72 -2.53 3.97
CA THR A 29 -26.63 -1.64 4.68
C THR A 29 -26.17 -1.45 6.11
N CYS A 30 -26.10 -0.20 6.55
CA CYS A 30 -25.73 0.21 7.89
C CYS A 30 -26.71 1.23 8.43
N GLY A 31 -26.94 1.18 9.73
CA GLY A 31 -27.82 2.09 10.45
C GLY A 31 -27.92 1.64 11.90
N ASN A 32 -28.47 2.49 12.74
CA ASN A 32 -28.84 2.12 14.09
C ASN A 32 -29.95 1.05 14.08
N VAL A 33 -30.14 0.35 15.20
CA VAL A 33 -31.16 -0.70 15.40
C VAL A 33 -32.54 -0.19 14.98
N ASP A 34 -32.84 1.07 15.28
CA ASP A 34 -34.14 1.68 14.97
C ASP A 34 -34.20 2.40 13.62
N ASP A 35 -33.13 2.49 12.84
CA ASP A 35 -33.12 3.28 11.60
C ASP A 35 -33.92 2.62 10.46
N GLY A 36 -34.40 1.39 10.65
CA GLY A 36 -35.27 0.68 9.71
C GLY A 36 -34.51 -0.09 8.62
N LYS A 37 -33.31 -0.59 8.91
CA LYS A 37 -32.47 -1.37 7.99
C LYS A 37 -33.17 -2.62 7.47
N SER A 38 -33.67 -3.48 8.37
CA SER A 38 -34.37 -4.72 7.99
C SER A 38 -35.66 -4.42 7.22
N THR A 39 -36.39 -3.37 7.60
CA THR A 39 -37.58 -2.89 6.86
C THR A 39 -37.22 -2.48 5.45
N LEU A 40 -36.12 -1.75 5.24
CA LEU A 40 -35.65 -1.36 3.92
C LEU A 40 -35.29 -2.56 3.05
N ILE A 41 -34.53 -3.52 3.60
CA ILE A 41 -34.16 -4.74 2.88
C ILE A 41 -35.42 -5.52 2.49
N GLY A 42 -36.34 -5.73 3.44
CA GLY A 42 -37.62 -6.39 3.19
C GLY A 42 -38.42 -5.68 2.10
N ARG A 43 -38.46 -4.34 2.11
CA ARG A 43 -39.13 -3.55 1.08
C ARG A 43 -38.50 -3.68 -0.29
N LEU A 44 -37.16 -3.63 -0.38
CA LEU A 44 -36.45 -3.83 -1.64
C LEU A 44 -36.73 -5.22 -2.23
N LEU A 45 -36.74 -6.26 -1.40
CA LEU A 45 -37.04 -7.63 -1.83
C LEU A 45 -38.51 -7.80 -2.26
N HIS A 46 -39.44 -7.18 -1.53
CA HIS A 46 -40.87 -7.17 -1.85
C HIS A 46 -41.15 -6.45 -3.18
N ASP A 47 -40.72 -5.20 -3.29
CA ASP A 47 -41.04 -4.35 -4.44
C ASP A 47 -40.28 -4.75 -5.71
N SER A 48 -39.14 -5.46 -5.58
CA SER A 48 -38.45 -6.09 -6.71
C SER A 48 -39.09 -7.40 -7.20
N LYS A 49 -40.24 -7.80 -6.62
CA LYS A 49 -41.06 -8.95 -7.02
C LYS A 49 -40.33 -10.30 -7.00
N MET A 50 -39.37 -10.48 -6.10
CA MET A 50 -38.61 -11.72 -5.96
C MET A 50 -39.14 -12.65 -4.85
N ILE A 51 -40.19 -12.23 -4.13
CA ILE A 51 -40.87 -13.08 -3.14
C ILE A 51 -42.05 -13.74 -3.85
N TYR A 52 -42.01 -15.08 -3.98
CA TYR A 52 -43.17 -15.85 -4.43
C TYR A 52 -44.36 -15.57 -3.50
N GLU A 53 -45.56 -15.39 -4.06
CA GLU A 53 -46.78 -15.00 -3.31
C GLU A 53 -47.00 -15.88 -2.05
N ASP A 54 -46.68 -17.16 -2.13
CA ASP A 54 -46.78 -18.14 -1.04
C ASP A 54 -45.93 -17.79 0.21
N HIS A 55 -44.75 -17.19 0.03
CA HIS A 55 -43.90 -16.75 1.14
C HIS A 55 -44.43 -15.47 1.80
N LEU A 56 -45.08 -14.61 1.03
CA LEU A 56 -45.75 -13.39 1.50
C LEU A 56 -46.96 -13.72 2.37
N GLU A 57 -47.74 -14.76 2.01
CA GLU A 57 -48.87 -15.24 2.82
C GLU A 57 -48.42 -15.81 4.17
N ALA A 58 -47.32 -16.59 4.19
CA ALA A 58 -46.75 -17.13 5.42
C ALA A 58 -46.32 -16.01 6.39
N ILE A 59 -45.74 -14.94 5.86
CA ILE A 59 -45.26 -13.79 6.64
C ILE A 59 -46.41 -12.88 7.08
N THR A 60 -47.47 -12.75 6.26
CA THR A 60 -48.70 -12.06 6.65
C THR A 60 -49.36 -12.74 7.86
N ARG A 61 -49.31 -14.08 7.90
CA ARG A 61 -49.79 -14.87 9.04
C ARG A 61 -48.92 -14.71 10.29
N ASP A 62 -47.60 -14.66 10.12
CA ASP A 62 -46.65 -14.51 11.24
C ASP A 62 -46.59 -13.07 11.78
N SER A 63 -46.78 -12.06 10.91
CA SER A 63 -46.93 -10.65 11.29
C SER A 63 -48.12 -10.44 12.25
N LYS A 64 -49.24 -11.14 12.02
CA LYS A 64 -50.41 -11.10 12.91
C LYS A 64 -50.17 -11.78 14.27
N LYS A 65 -49.17 -12.65 14.40
CA LYS A 65 -48.85 -13.36 15.64
C LYS A 65 -47.75 -12.66 16.46
N SER A 66 -46.75 -12.10 15.79
CA SER A 66 -45.51 -11.61 16.45
C SER A 66 -44.94 -10.32 15.85
N GLY A 67 -45.67 -9.60 14.98
CA GLY A 67 -45.18 -8.41 14.29
C GLY A 67 -45.15 -7.15 15.16
N THR A 68 -44.27 -6.21 14.82
CA THR A 68 -44.11 -4.91 15.49
C THR A 68 -44.98 -3.79 14.89
N THR A 69 -45.58 -4.03 13.72
CA THR A 69 -46.30 -3.05 12.89
C THR A 69 -47.84 -3.18 12.95
N GLY A 70 -48.38 -3.99 13.87
CA GLY A 70 -49.84 -4.12 14.07
C GLY A 70 -50.53 -4.94 12.97
N GLU A 71 -51.53 -4.36 12.30
CA GLU A 71 -52.28 -5.04 11.21
C GLU A 71 -51.59 -4.96 9.83
N GLU A 72 -50.58 -4.10 9.65
CA GLU A 72 -49.76 -4.05 8.43
C GLU A 72 -48.75 -5.21 8.40
N VAL A 73 -48.34 -5.65 7.19
CA VAL A 73 -47.37 -6.74 7.02
C VAL A 73 -45.98 -6.28 7.46
N ASP A 74 -45.37 -7.00 8.41
CA ASP A 74 -44.04 -6.68 8.93
C ASP A 74 -42.97 -7.28 8.01
N LEU A 75 -42.50 -6.47 7.06
CA LEU A 75 -41.48 -6.88 6.09
C LEU A 75 -40.11 -7.15 6.73
N ALA A 76 -39.86 -6.76 7.99
CA ALA A 76 -38.60 -7.10 8.67
C ALA A 76 -38.46 -8.61 8.90
N LEU A 77 -39.59 -9.32 9.08
CA LEU A 77 -39.64 -10.78 9.29
C LEU A 77 -39.10 -11.60 8.09
N LEU A 78 -38.98 -10.99 6.91
CA LEU A 78 -38.34 -11.59 5.73
C LEU A 78 -36.82 -11.77 5.91
N VAL A 79 -36.20 -10.92 6.72
CA VAL A 79 -34.75 -10.74 6.74
C VAL A 79 -34.12 -11.49 7.91
N ASP A 80 -34.79 -11.53 9.06
CA ASP A 80 -34.31 -12.14 10.31
C ASP A 80 -34.31 -13.67 10.23
N GLY A 81 -33.12 -14.23 9.97
CA GLY A 81 -32.92 -15.65 9.65
C GLY A 81 -32.68 -16.55 10.86
N LEU A 82 -32.14 -16.01 11.97
CA LEU A 82 -31.80 -16.79 13.16
C LEU A 82 -32.84 -16.60 14.29
N GLN A 83 -33.18 -17.69 14.98
CA GLN A 83 -34.11 -17.65 16.12
C GLN A 83 -33.61 -16.72 17.24
N ALA A 84 -32.29 -16.65 17.46
CA ALA A 84 -31.66 -15.74 18.41
C ALA A 84 -31.76 -14.25 17.99
N GLU A 85 -31.71 -13.96 16.68
CA GLU A 85 -31.92 -12.59 16.15
C GLU A 85 -33.38 -12.16 16.37
N ARG A 86 -34.33 -13.07 16.16
CA ARG A 86 -35.77 -12.83 16.37
C ARG A 86 -36.15 -12.59 17.83
N GLU A 87 -35.49 -13.29 18.76
CA GLU A 87 -35.73 -13.11 20.20
C GLU A 87 -35.14 -11.81 20.74
N GLN A 88 -34.08 -11.27 20.12
CA GLN A 88 -33.40 -10.04 20.56
C GLN A 88 -33.73 -8.80 19.71
N GLY A 89 -34.33 -8.96 18.53
CA GLY A 89 -34.64 -7.86 17.61
C GLY A 89 -33.41 -7.19 16.99
N ILE A 90 -32.28 -7.89 16.90
CA ILE A 90 -31.01 -7.36 16.34
C ILE A 90 -30.37 -8.35 15.35
N THR A 91 -29.70 -7.83 14.31
CA THR A 91 -28.85 -8.64 13.41
C THR A 91 -27.53 -8.98 14.11
N ILE A 92 -27.12 -10.25 14.13
CA ILE A 92 -25.94 -10.73 14.86
C ILE A 92 -24.79 -11.05 13.89
N ASP A 93 -25.07 -11.70 12.76
CA ASP A 93 -24.06 -12.08 11.75
C ASP A 93 -24.33 -11.43 10.38
N VAL A 94 -23.36 -11.45 9.48
CA VAL A 94 -23.56 -10.89 8.13
C VAL A 94 -24.42 -11.83 7.31
N ALA A 95 -25.67 -11.44 7.04
CA ALA A 95 -26.54 -12.19 6.15
C ALA A 95 -26.40 -11.68 4.71
N TYR A 96 -26.15 -12.60 3.77
CA TYR A 96 -26.11 -12.27 2.34
C TYR A 96 -27.47 -12.56 1.68
N ARG A 97 -28.04 -11.56 1.01
CA ARG A 97 -29.27 -11.70 0.21
C ARG A 97 -29.01 -11.36 -1.24
N TYR A 98 -29.78 -11.97 -2.13
CA TYR A 98 -29.60 -11.86 -3.58
C TYR A 98 -30.89 -11.41 -4.22
N PHE A 99 -30.81 -10.40 -5.09
CA PHE A 99 -31.91 -10.02 -5.96
C PHE A 99 -31.37 -9.51 -7.29
N SER A 100 -32.23 -9.35 -8.28
CA SER A 100 -31.85 -8.81 -9.58
C SER A 100 -32.97 -7.98 -10.16
N THR A 101 -32.61 -6.97 -10.94
CA THR A 101 -33.55 -6.20 -11.76
C THR A 101 -33.34 -6.54 -13.24
N ALA A 102 -34.08 -5.85 -14.10
CA ALA A 102 -33.88 -5.94 -15.54
C ALA A 102 -32.44 -5.55 -15.95
N LYS A 103 -31.80 -4.63 -15.22
CA LYS A 103 -30.48 -4.07 -15.57
C LYS A 103 -29.30 -4.71 -14.84
N ARG A 104 -29.46 -5.10 -13.57
CA ARG A 104 -28.31 -5.45 -12.70
C ARG A 104 -28.62 -6.56 -11.70
N LYS A 105 -27.59 -7.30 -11.28
CA LYS A 105 -27.63 -8.27 -10.18
C LYS A 105 -27.10 -7.63 -8.90
N PHE A 106 -27.69 -7.96 -7.76
CA PHE A 106 -27.38 -7.35 -6.47
C PHE A 106 -27.10 -8.39 -5.40
N ILE A 107 -26.08 -8.12 -4.58
CA ILE A 107 -25.79 -8.84 -3.34
C ILE A 107 -25.87 -7.83 -2.20
N ILE A 108 -26.77 -8.09 -1.26
CA ILE A 108 -26.93 -7.30 -0.03
C ILE A 108 -26.14 -7.97 1.08
N ALA A 109 -25.19 -7.25 1.67
CA ALA A 109 -24.57 -7.61 2.93
C ALA A 109 -25.33 -6.90 4.07
N ASP A 110 -26.14 -7.66 4.81
CA ASP A 110 -26.84 -7.16 5.98
C ASP A 110 -25.91 -7.24 7.20
N THR A 111 -25.32 -6.09 7.58
CA THR A 111 -24.35 -6.04 8.67
C THR A 111 -24.98 -5.56 9.98
N PRO A 112 -24.62 -6.12 11.14
CA PRO A 112 -25.10 -5.63 12.44
C PRO A 112 -24.79 -4.14 12.67
N GLY A 113 -25.74 -3.40 13.26
CA GLY A 113 -25.57 -1.96 13.56
C GLY A 113 -24.96 -1.64 14.93
N HIS A 114 -24.70 -2.64 15.77
CA HIS A 114 -24.29 -2.43 17.16
C HIS A 114 -22.76 -2.35 17.33
N GLU A 115 -22.32 -1.63 18.37
CA GLU A 115 -20.92 -1.33 18.63
C GLU A 115 -20.02 -2.55 18.83
N GLN A 116 -20.60 -3.68 19.22
CA GLN A 116 -19.85 -4.91 19.47
C GLN A 116 -19.53 -5.69 18.17
N TYR A 117 -20.00 -5.21 17.01
CA TYR A 117 -19.92 -5.95 15.75
C TYR A 117 -19.11 -5.23 14.64
N THR A 118 -18.16 -4.35 14.98
CA THR A 118 -17.23 -3.75 13.99
C THR A 118 -16.57 -4.83 13.13
N ARG A 119 -16.16 -5.94 13.74
CA ARG A 119 -15.60 -7.09 13.02
C ARG A 119 -16.51 -7.58 11.89
N ASN A 120 -17.81 -7.73 12.17
CA ASN A 120 -18.77 -8.27 11.22
C ASN A 120 -19.03 -7.24 10.11
N MET A 121 -19.16 -5.96 10.48
CA MET A 121 -19.22 -4.87 9.50
C MET A 121 -17.98 -4.85 8.62
N ALA A 122 -16.78 -4.94 9.19
CA ALA A 122 -15.53 -4.90 8.44
C ALA A 122 -15.41 -6.07 7.46
N THR A 123 -15.84 -7.25 7.88
CA THR A 123 -15.86 -8.45 7.04
C THR A 123 -16.81 -8.27 5.86
N GLY A 124 -18.06 -7.85 6.10
CA GLY A 124 -19.05 -7.63 5.04
C GLY A 124 -18.65 -6.50 4.09
N ALA A 125 -18.22 -5.37 4.66
CA ALA A 125 -17.83 -4.16 3.93
C ALA A 125 -16.61 -4.35 3.03
N SER A 126 -15.67 -5.24 3.39
CA SER A 126 -14.44 -5.48 2.60
C SER A 126 -14.69 -5.95 1.17
N THR A 127 -15.87 -6.51 0.90
CA THR A 127 -16.28 -7.03 -0.42
C THR A 127 -17.30 -6.15 -1.14
N CYS A 128 -17.71 -5.04 -0.51
CA CYS A 128 -18.74 -4.17 -1.04
C CYS A 128 -18.16 -3.05 -1.92
N ASP A 129 -18.96 -2.68 -2.92
CA ASP A 129 -18.67 -1.58 -3.83
C ASP A 129 -19.40 -0.29 -3.39
N LEU A 130 -20.54 -0.45 -2.71
CA LEU A 130 -21.40 0.63 -2.23
C LEU A 130 -21.86 0.39 -0.78
N ALA A 131 -22.09 1.46 -0.02
CA ALA A 131 -22.70 1.41 1.30
C ALA A 131 -23.96 2.28 1.38
N ILE A 132 -25.03 1.73 1.94
CA ILE A 132 -26.25 2.47 2.28
C ILE A 132 -26.21 2.77 3.78
N ILE A 133 -26.08 4.05 4.12
CA ILE A 133 -26.12 4.54 5.50
C ILE A 133 -27.52 5.09 5.77
N LEU A 134 -28.32 4.37 6.55
CA LEU A 134 -29.64 4.83 6.99
C LEU A 134 -29.49 5.86 8.12
N VAL A 135 -30.31 6.90 8.06
CA VAL A 135 -30.39 7.96 9.07
C VAL A 135 -31.85 8.24 9.37
N ASP A 136 -32.29 8.04 10.62
CA ASP A 136 -33.65 8.39 11.03
C ASP A 136 -33.84 9.91 11.06
N ALA A 137 -34.78 10.42 10.24
CA ALA A 137 -35.11 11.84 10.12
C ALA A 137 -35.56 12.49 11.45
N ARG A 138 -35.95 11.71 12.45
CA ARG A 138 -36.31 12.23 13.78
C ARG A 138 -35.10 12.67 14.59
N TYR A 139 -33.96 12.02 14.39
CA TYR A 139 -32.76 12.21 15.21
C TYR A 139 -31.58 12.77 14.43
N GLY A 140 -31.58 12.67 13.10
CA GLY A 140 -30.48 13.13 12.26
C GLY A 140 -29.21 12.30 12.45
N VAL A 141 -28.05 12.91 12.19
CA VAL A 141 -26.75 12.21 12.21
C VAL A 141 -26.34 11.86 13.65
N GLN A 142 -26.34 10.55 13.96
CA GLN A 142 -25.94 10.03 15.26
C GLN A 142 -24.48 9.53 15.28
N THR A 143 -23.98 9.19 16.47
CA THR A 143 -22.65 8.59 16.66
C THR A 143 -22.47 7.31 15.84
N GLN A 144 -23.49 6.44 15.79
CA GLN A 144 -23.43 5.22 14.99
C GLN A 144 -23.38 5.50 13.47
N THR A 145 -24.12 6.51 13.00
CA THR A 145 -24.06 6.97 11.60
C THR A 145 -22.63 7.37 11.23
N ARG A 146 -21.97 8.16 12.10
CA ARG A 146 -20.58 8.60 11.92
C ARG A 146 -19.62 7.42 11.89
N ARG A 147 -19.75 6.51 12.86
CA ARG A 147 -18.97 5.29 12.96
C ARG A 147 -19.06 4.41 11.72
N HIS A 148 -20.26 4.09 11.27
CA HIS A 148 -20.46 3.25 10.08
C HIS A 148 -19.88 3.92 8.83
N SER A 149 -20.07 5.23 8.70
CA SER A 149 -19.52 6.00 7.59
C SER A 149 -17.98 6.00 7.59
N TYR A 150 -17.36 6.16 8.77
CA TYR A 150 -15.91 6.07 8.90
C TYR A 150 -15.37 4.68 8.57
N ILE A 151 -15.99 3.60 9.06
CA ILE A 151 -15.57 2.23 8.76
C ILE A 151 -15.75 1.93 7.25
N ALA A 152 -16.86 2.36 6.64
CA ALA A 152 -17.09 2.18 5.21
C ALA A 152 -16.02 2.88 4.37
N SER A 153 -15.70 4.13 4.73
CA SER A 153 -14.62 4.90 4.11
C SER A 153 -13.25 4.25 4.30
N LEU A 154 -12.96 3.76 5.51
CA LEU A 154 -11.70 3.11 5.86
C LEU A 154 -11.49 1.80 5.07
N LEU A 155 -12.58 1.09 4.79
CA LEU A 155 -12.60 -0.12 3.95
C LEU A 155 -12.72 0.23 2.46
N GLY A 156 -12.49 1.50 2.13
CA GLY A 156 -12.29 1.98 0.77
C GLY A 156 -13.56 2.04 -0.06
N ILE A 157 -14.75 1.87 0.53
CA ILE A 157 -16.03 1.94 -0.19
C ILE A 157 -16.18 3.36 -0.73
N LYS A 158 -16.21 3.46 -2.05
CA LYS A 158 -16.20 4.75 -2.74
C LYS A 158 -17.60 5.36 -2.75
N HIS A 159 -18.60 4.57 -3.11
CA HIS A 159 -19.99 5.03 -3.26
C HIS A 159 -20.76 4.86 -1.96
N ILE A 160 -21.29 5.96 -1.42
CA ILE A 160 -22.09 5.95 -0.20
C ILE A 160 -23.44 6.62 -0.47
N VAL A 161 -24.52 5.92 -0.14
CA VAL A 161 -25.89 6.43 -0.21
C VAL A 161 -26.37 6.70 1.20
N VAL A 162 -26.59 7.97 1.53
CA VAL A 162 -27.20 8.41 2.78
C VAL A 162 -28.71 8.41 2.61
N ALA A 163 -29.36 7.38 3.14
CA ALA A 163 -30.80 7.19 3.11
C ALA A 163 -31.43 7.85 4.34
N VAL A 164 -31.99 9.04 4.17
CA VAL A 164 -32.71 9.75 5.24
C VAL A 164 -34.10 9.13 5.36
N ASN A 165 -34.25 8.18 6.26
CA ASN A 165 -35.43 7.34 6.43
C ASN A 165 -36.45 7.98 7.40
N LYS A 166 -37.69 7.50 7.36
CA LYS A 166 -38.82 7.97 8.19
C LYS A 166 -39.21 9.42 7.95
N MET A 167 -38.98 9.94 6.74
CA MET A 167 -39.41 11.29 6.35
C MET A 167 -40.93 11.46 6.41
N ASP A 168 -41.70 10.37 6.34
CA ASP A 168 -43.15 10.39 6.51
C ASP A 168 -43.59 10.93 7.88
N LEU A 169 -42.81 10.66 8.95
CA LEU A 169 -43.06 11.18 10.30
C LEU A 169 -42.74 12.68 10.45
N LYS A 170 -41.98 13.22 9.51
CA LYS A 170 -41.65 14.65 9.40
C LYS A 170 -42.40 15.33 8.25
N GLY A 171 -43.41 14.66 7.69
CA GLY A 171 -44.22 15.22 6.61
C GLY A 171 -43.44 15.53 5.32
N PHE A 172 -42.28 14.88 5.09
CA PHE A 172 -41.38 15.18 3.97
C PHE A 172 -40.92 16.65 3.91
N ASP A 173 -40.64 17.24 5.07
CA ASP A 173 -40.09 18.60 5.19
C ASP A 173 -38.67 18.70 4.56
N GLU A 174 -38.52 19.62 3.60
CA GLU A 174 -37.25 19.90 2.90
C GLU A 174 -36.16 20.43 3.83
N GLN A 175 -36.51 21.27 4.82
CA GLN A 175 -35.54 21.86 5.75
C GLN A 175 -34.93 20.80 6.66
N VAL A 176 -35.73 19.81 7.09
CA VAL A 176 -35.23 18.67 7.88
C VAL A 176 -34.20 17.88 7.08
N PHE A 177 -34.50 17.59 5.81
CA PHE A 177 -33.58 16.86 4.93
C PHE A 177 -32.29 17.63 4.68
N GLU A 178 -32.37 18.91 4.30
CA GLU A 178 -31.19 19.72 4.00
C GLU A 178 -30.32 19.95 5.25
N SER A 179 -30.92 20.06 6.45
CA SER A 179 -30.17 20.12 7.72
C SER A 179 -29.35 18.84 7.95
N ILE A 180 -29.98 17.66 7.81
CA ILE A 180 -29.30 16.37 8.02
C ILE A 180 -28.19 16.17 6.99
N LYS A 181 -28.44 16.56 5.74
CA LYS A 181 -27.47 16.51 4.64
C LYS A 181 -26.27 17.42 4.92
N ALA A 182 -26.50 18.65 5.37
CA ALA A 182 -25.42 19.57 5.72
C ALA A 182 -24.56 19.04 6.89
N ASP A 183 -25.19 18.49 7.94
CA ASP A 183 -24.48 17.88 9.07
C ASP A 183 -23.64 16.68 8.63
N TYR A 184 -24.17 15.85 7.73
CA TYR A 184 -23.44 14.70 7.20
C TYR A 184 -22.28 15.12 6.30
N LEU A 185 -22.45 16.11 5.43
CA LEU A 185 -21.37 16.62 4.57
C LEU A 185 -20.21 17.19 5.39
N LYS A 186 -20.52 17.96 6.44
CA LYS A 186 -19.51 18.49 7.36
C LYS A 186 -18.73 17.36 8.06
N PHE A 187 -19.40 16.28 8.42
CA PHE A 187 -18.75 15.09 8.96
C PHE A 187 -17.89 14.37 7.91
N ALA A 188 -18.38 14.22 6.68
CA ALA A 188 -17.71 13.55 5.58
C ALA A 188 -16.38 14.23 5.19
N GLU A 189 -16.31 15.57 5.28
CA GLU A 189 -15.07 16.35 5.09
C GLU A 189 -13.97 15.91 6.07
N GLY A 190 -14.31 15.61 7.33
CA GLY A 190 -13.37 15.19 8.35
C GLY A 190 -12.75 13.81 8.12
N ILE A 191 -13.36 12.98 7.28
CA ILE A 191 -12.90 11.62 6.97
C ILE A 191 -12.44 11.46 5.51
N ASN A 192 -12.21 12.58 4.80
CA ASN A 192 -11.76 12.62 3.40
C ASN A 192 -12.69 11.93 2.40
N LEU A 193 -13.99 11.84 2.70
CA LEU A 193 -14.99 11.39 1.72
C LEU A 193 -15.28 12.50 0.73
N LYS A 194 -15.16 12.21 -0.57
CA LYS A 194 -15.45 13.19 -1.62
C LYS A 194 -16.96 13.40 -1.73
N PRO A 195 -17.46 14.64 -1.80
CA PRO A 195 -18.88 14.90 -2.00
C PRO A 195 -19.45 14.24 -3.26
N SER A 196 -18.63 14.06 -4.30
CA SER A 196 -19.02 13.42 -5.56
C SER A 196 -19.37 11.93 -5.41
N SER A 197 -18.98 11.31 -4.30
CA SER A 197 -19.23 9.88 -4.04
C SER A 197 -20.36 9.65 -3.03
N LEU A 198 -21.04 10.73 -2.63
CA LEU A 198 -22.17 10.73 -1.71
C LEU A 198 -23.48 10.99 -2.47
N HIS A 199 -24.47 10.14 -2.24
CA HIS A 199 -25.84 10.34 -2.70
C HIS A 199 -26.77 10.48 -1.50
N PHE A 200 -27.71 11.43 -1.54
CA PHE A 200 -28.67 11.64 -0.45
C PHE A 200 -30.08 11.37 -0.96
N VAL A 201 -30.83 10.52 -0.26
CA VAL A 201 -32.20 10.13 -0.64
C VAL A 201 -33.15 10.33 0.54
N PRO A 202 -34.15 11.23 0.46
CA PRO A 202 -35.22 11.32 1.45
C PRO A 202 -36.22 10.20 1.20
N MET A 203 -36.50 9.34 2.18
CA MET A 203 -37.31 8.15 1.94
C MET A 203 -38.13 7.69 3.15
N SER A 204 -39.07 6.79 2.88
CA SER A 204 -39.77 6.00 3.90
C SER A 204 -39.72 4.52 3.52
N ALA A 205 -38.90 3.75 4.21
CA ALA A 205 -38.78 2.30 4.00
C ALA A 205 -40.12 1.56 4.24
N LEU A 206 -40.92 2.05 5.19
CA LEU A 206 -42.21 1.46 5.53
C LEU A 206 -43.27 1.71 4.44
N LYS A 207 -43.40 2.96 3.98
CA LYS A 207 -44.42 3.35 3.00
C LYS A 207 -43.97 3.15 1.54
N GLY A 208 -42.67 2.98 1.30
CA GLY A 208 -42.07 2.74 -0.03
C GLY A 208 -41.70 4.01 -0.79
N ASP A 209 -41.88 5.19 -0.19
CA ASP A 209 -41.55 6.49 -0.78
C ASP A 209 -40.04 6.58 -1.10
N ASN A 210 -39.69 6.87 -2.36
CA ASN A 210 -38.31 6.98 -2.88
C ASN A 210 -37.43 5.73 -2.72
N VAL A 211 -38.02 4.54 -2.42
CA VAL A 211 -37.30 3.25 -2.38
C VAL A 211 -37.10 2.72 -3.79
N VAL A 212 -38.19 2.34 -4.46
CA VAL A 212 -38.17 1.84 -5.85
C VAL A 212 -38.68 2.90 -6.81
N ASN A 213 -39.79 3.54 -6.46
CA ASN A 213 -40.40 4.60 -7.25
C ASN A 213 -40.23 5.96 -6.57
N ARG A 214 -40.17 7.03 -7.36
CA ARG A 214 -40.15 8.40 -6.85
C ARG A 214 -41.47 8.72 -6.14
N SER A 215 -41.39 9.43 -5.02
CA SER A 215 -42.54 9.83 -4.21
C SER A 215 -43.14 11.15 -4.69
N GLU A 216 -44.47 11.20 -4.75
CA GLU A 216 -45.23 12.44 -4.96
C GLU A 216 -45.22 13.36 -3.72
N ARG A 217 -44.88 12.81 -2.55
CA ARG A 217 -44.85 13.54 -1.26
C ARG A 217 -43.61 14.42 -1.10
N SER A 218 -42.61 14.24 -1.95
CA SER A 218 -41.36 15.03 -1.95
C SER A 218 -41.14 15.72 -3.31
N PRO A 219 -42.03 16.63 -3.74
CA PRO A 219 -41.92 17.26 -5.07
C PRO A 219 -40.67 18.16 -5.21
N TRP A 220 -40.12 18.61 -4.09
CA TRP A 220 -38.88 19.40 -4.03
C TRP A 220 -37.62 18.54 -4.30
N TYR A 221 -37.69 17.23 -4.09
CA TYR A 221 -36.55 16.33 -4.32
C TYR A 221 -36.47 15.94 -5.80
N THR A 222 -35.48 16.48 -6.50
CA THR A 222 -35.26 16.21 -7.94
C THR A 222 -34.36 15.00 -8.21
N GLY A 223 -33.80 14.40 -7.15
CA GLY A 223 -32.87 13.28 -7.26
C GLY A 223 -33.55 11.95 -7.64
N PRO A 224 -32.75 10.93 -7.97
CA PRO A 224 -33.24 9.58 -8.26
C PRO A 224 -33.75 8.87 -6.99
N ALA A 225 -34.61 7.87 -7.18
CA ALA A 225 -34.98 6.94 -6.11
C ALA A 225 -33.80 6.01 -5.76
N LEU A 226 -33.83 5.36 -4.59
CA LEU A 226 -32.75 4.47 -4.16
C LEU A 226 -32.45 3.37 -5.19
N MET A 227 -33.47 2.70 -5.72
CA MET A 227 -33.27 1.65 -6.73
C MET A 227 -32.63 2.18 -8.01
N GLU A 228 -33.01 3.38 -8.45
CA GLU A 228 -32.43 4.03 -9.64
C GLU A 228 -30.94 4.31 -9.43
N ILE A 229 -30.52 4.71 -8.22
CA ILE A 229 -29.09 4.86 -7.88
C ILE A 229 -28.39 3.50 -7.95
N LEU A 230 -28.93 2.46 -7.30
CA LEU A 230 -28.31 1.12 -7.30
C LEU A 230 -28.14 0.55 -8.72
N GLU A 231 -29.07 0.84 -9.62
CA GLU A 231 -28.99 0.43 -11.03
C GLU A 231 -27.97 1.23 -11.85
N THR A 232 -27.70 2.49 -11.50
CA THR A 232 -26.93 3.43 -12.34
C THR A 232 -25.50 3.69 -11.85
N VAL A 233 -25.19 3.38 -10.58
CA VAL A 233 -23.83 3.57 -10.04
C VAL A 233 -22.80 2.79 -10.86
N GLU A 234 -21.84 3.52 -11.42
CA GLU A 234 -20.75 2.98 -12.23
C GLU A 234 -19.63 2.43 -11.33
N ILE A 235 -19.53 1.09 -11.22
CA ILE A 235 -18.46 0.42 -10.48
C ILE A 235 -17.26 0.13 -11.38
N ALA A 236 -17.48 -0.03 -12.69
CA ALA A 236 -16.43 -0.39 -13.64
C ALA A 236 -15.32 0.68 -13.72
N ALA A 237 -15.68 1.97 -13.61
CA ALA A 237 -14.75 3.10 -13.59
C ALA A 237 -13.80 3.08 -12.38
N ASP A 238 -14.13 2.33 -11.33
CA ASP A 238 -13.30 2.23 -10.13
C ASP A 238 -12.16 1.23 -10.23
N ARG A 239 -12.14 0.41 -11.28
CA ARG A 239 -11.09 -0.60 -11.49
C ARG A 239 -9.82 0.07 -11.97
N ASN A 240 -8.71 -0.24 -11.30
CA ASN A 240 -7.39 0.20 -11.77
C ASN A 240 -7.03 -0.60 -13.03
N VAL A 241 -7.06 0.05 -14.19
CA VAL A 241 -6.72 -0.53 -15.50
C VAL A 241 -5.31 -0.16 -15.97
N THR A 242 -4.59 0.67 -15.21
CA THR A 242 -3.25 1.18 -15.59
C THR A 242 -2.14 0.36 -14.94
N ASP A 243 -2.26 0.05 -13.66
CA ASP A 243 -1.15 -0.46 -12.86
C ASP A 243 -1.22 -1.98 -12.76
N LEU A 244 -0.44 -2.67 -13.60
CA LEU A 244 -0.42 -4.14 -13.58
C LEU A 244 0.02 -4.66 -12.22
N ARG A 245 -0.87 -5.43 -11.60
CA ARG A 245 -0.63 -6.18 -10.37
C ARG A 245 -1.19 -7.59 -10.56
N PHE A 246 -0.31 -8.54 -10.81
CA PHE A 246 -0.69 -9.95 -10.95
C PHE A 246 -0.06 -10.79 -9.85
N PRO A 247 -0.78 -11.02 -8.73
CA PRO A 247 -0.31 -11.87 -7.65
C PRO A 247 -0.35 -13.34 -8.07
N VAL A 248 0.81 -13.99 -8.06
CA VAL A 248 0.94 -15.40 -8.46
C VAL A 248 0.33 -16.28 -7.37
N GLN A 249 -0.70 -17.04 -7.74
CA GLN A 249 -1.41 -17.96 -6.86
C GLN A 249 -0.86 -19.38 -6.95
N TYR A 250 -0.49 -19.80 -8.17
CA TYR A 250 -0.10 -21.17 -8.45
C TYR A 250 0.88 -21.26 -9.64
N VAL A 251 1.83 -22.19 -9.57
CA VAL A 251 2.73 -22.50 -10.67
C VAL A 251 2.21 -23.75 -11.38
N ASN A 252 1.70 -23.58 -12.59
CA ASN A 252 1.15 -24.65 -13.40
C ASN A 252 2.23 -25.31 -14.26
N ARG A 253 2.48 -26.60 -14.01
CA ARG A 253 3.40 -27.46 -14.78
C ARG A 253 2.75 -28.82 -15.06
N PRO A 254 1.89 -28.93 -16.09
CA PRO A 254 1.26 -30.19 -16.45
C PRO A 254 2.23 -31.15 -17.15
N ASN A 255 3.29 -30.64 -17.78
CA ASN A 255 4.34 -31.41 -18.45
C ASN A 255 5.66 -30.63 -18.48
N LEU A 256 6.73 -31.25 -18.99
CA LEU A 256 8.08 -30.66 -19.03
C LEU A 256 8.19 -29.42 -19.93
N ASN A 257 7.28 -29.25 -20.89
CA ASN A 257 7.35 -28.19 -21.90
C ASN A 257 6.44 -27.00 -21.58
N PHE A 258 5.66 -27.06 -20.50
CA PHE A 258 4.74 -26.01 -20.11
C PHE A 258 5.01 -25.56 -18.67
N ARG A 259 5.32 -24.27 -18.53
CA ARG A 259 5.41 -23.58 -17.24
C ARG A 259 4.59 -22.30 -17.34
N GLY A 260 3.47 -22.28 -16.63
CA GLY A 260 2.60 -21.12 -16.54
C GLY A 260 2.40 -20.68 -15.09
N PHE A 261 2.11 -19.40 -14.89
CA PHE A 261 1.86 -18.79 -13.59
C PHE A 261 0.42 -18.35 -13.53
N ALA A 262 -0.37 -19.05 -12.73
CA ALA A 262 -1.80 -18.81 -12.60
C ALA A 262 -2.09 -17.83 -11.46
N GLY A 263 -3.03 -16.95 -11.71
CA GLY A 263 -3.45 -15.90 -10.78
C GLY A 263 -4.65 -15.13 -11.31
N THR A 264 -5.15 -14.21 -10.49
CA THR A 264 -6.20 -13.26 -10.88
C THR A 264 -5.59 -11.87 -10.96
N ILE A 265 -5.79 -11.17 -12.08
CA ILE A 265 -5.26 -9.81 -12.25
C ILE A 265 -5.95 -8.89 -11.25
N ALA A 266 -5.17 -8.28 -10.37
CA ALA A 266 -5.67 -7.38 -9.32
C ALA A 266 -5.80 -5.92 -9.80
N GLY A 267 -5.01 -5.53 -10.80
CA GLY A 267 -5.03 -4.21 -11.41
C GLY A 267 -4.23 -4.25 -12.71
N GLY A 268 -4.45 -3.25 -13.57
CA GLY A 268 -3.81 -3.12 -14.87
C GLY A 268 -4.33 -4.08 -15.94
N VAL A 269 -3.87 -3.87 -17.16
CA VAL A 269 -4.05 -4.79 -18.28
C VAL A 269 -2.69 -5.34 -18.66
N VAL A 270 -2.65 -6.65 -18.92
CA VAL A 270 -1.48 -7.35 -19.46
C VAL A 270 -1.76 -7.77 -20.89
N HIS A 271 -0.81 -7.51 -21.77
CA HIS A 271 -0.80 -7.94 -23.16
C HIS A 271 0.30 -8.96 -23.38
N LYS A 272 0.12 -9.78 -24.41
CA LYS A 272 1.18 -10.62 -24.94
C LYS A 272 2.34 -9.74 -25.43
N GLY A 273 3.56 -10.07 -25.01
CA GLY A 273 4.78 -9.32 -25.33
C GLY A 273 5.18 -8.26 -24.30
N ASP A 274 4.34 -7.96 -23.31
CA ASP A 274 4.62 -6.93 -22.30
C ASP A 274 5.87 -7.28 -21.47
N GLU A 275 6.68 -6.25 -21.18
CA GLU A 275 7.82 -6.35 -20.27
C GLU A 275 7.35 -6.29 -18.82
N ILE A 276 7.64 -7.37 -18.08
CA ILE A 276 7.23 -7.50 -16.70
C ILE A 276 8.43 -7.71 -15.78
N VAL A 277 8.24 -7.32 -14.52
CA VAL A 277 9.18 -7.54 -13.43
C VAL A 277 8.51 -8.40 -12.37
N VAL A 278 9.25 -9.39 -11.87
CA VAL A 278 8.85 -10.25 -10.76
C VAL A 278 9.33 -9.63 -9.46
N LEU A 279 8.42 -9.43 -8.52
CA LEU A 279 8.76 -8.93 -7.19
C LEU A 279 8.52 -10.01 -6.13
N PRO A 280 9.39 -10.10 -5.11
CA PRO A 280 10.44 -9.15 -4.75
C PRO A 280 11.81 -9.37 -5.43
N SER A 281 11.97 -10.37 -6.29
CA SER A 281 13.28 -10.75 -6.87
C SER A 281 13.90 -9.70 -7.81
N GLY A 282 13.09 -8.83 -8.40
CA GLY A 282 13.50 -7.80 -9.36
C GLY A 282 13.87 -8.33 -10.76
N LYS A 283 13.66 -9.62 -11.03
CA LYS A 283 13.96 -10.22 -12.33
C LYS A 283 12.94 -9.79 -13.38
N SER A 284 13.41 -9.42 -14.56
CA SER A 284 12.57 -9.06 -15.71
C SER A 284 12.39 -10.22 -16.68
N SER A 285 11.26 -10.25 -17.38
CA SER A 285 11.04 -11.08 -18.58
C SER A 285 9.89 -10.49 -19.41
N ARG A 286 9.47 -11.17 -20.48
CA ARG A 286 8.33 -10.81 -21.31
C ARG A 286 7.23 -11.86 -21.24
N VAL A 287 5.98 -11.41 -21.36
CA VAL A 287 4.82 -12.30 -21.42
C VAL A 287 4.77 -13.00 -22.77
N LYS A 288 4.98 -14.31 -22.80
CA LYS A 288 4.95 -15.12 -24.01
C LYS A 288 3.53 -15.43 -24.48
N SER A 289 2.65 -15.82 -23.55
CA SER A 289 1.24 -16.05 -23.82
C SER A 289 0.37 -15.92 -22.57
N ILE A 290 -0.89 -15.56 -22.79
CA ILE A 290 -1.94 -15.48 -21.77
C ILE A 290 -2.93 -16.60 -22.05
N VAL A 291 -3.04 -17.56 -21.14
CA VAL A 291 -3.83 -18.79 -21.34
C VAL A 291 -5.01 -18.83 -20.38
N THR A 292 -6.19 -19.17 -20.89
CA THR A 292 -7.42 -19.42 -20.12
C THR A 292 -8.01 -20.77 -20.48
N TYR A 293 -9.10 -21.17 -19.80
CA TYR A 293 -9.83 -22.39 -20.15
C TYR A 293 -10.39 -22.36 -21.59
N GLU A 294 -10.81 -21.18 -22.06
CA GLU A 294 -11.43 -20.97 -23.37
C GLU A 294 -10.40 -20.82 -24.51
N GLY A 295 -9.12 -20.70 -24.17
CA GLY A 295 -8.03 -20.54 -25.14
C GLY A 295 -7.03 -19.47 -24.75
N GLU A 296 -6.13 -19.15 -25.69
CA GLU A 296 -5.17 -18.06 -25.54
C GLU A 296 -5.82 -16.70 -25.81
N LEU A 297 -5.41 -15.69 -25.05
CA LEU A 297 -5.85 -14.31 -25.18
C LEU A 297 -4.68 -13.41 -25.59
N GLU A 298 -5.00 -12.33 -26.32
CA GLU A 298 -4.02 -11.28 -26.63
C GLU A 298 -3.84 -10.31 -25.46
N ASN A 299 -4.87 -10.11 -24.65
CA ASN A 299 -4.83 -9.30 -23.44
C ASN A 299 -5.75 -9.83 -22.34
N ALA A 300 -5.49 -9.42 -21.10
CA ALA A 300 -6.35 -9.68 -19.96
C ALA A 300 -6.29 -8.52 -18.96
N GLY A 301 -7.41 -8.25 -18.30
CA GLY A 301 -7.59 -7.14 -17.36
C GLY A 301 -8.08 -7.56 -15.97
N PRO A 302 -8.37 -6.58 -15.09
CA PRO A 302 -8.66 -6.84 -13.68
C PRO A 302 -9.87 -7.75 -13.46
N GLY A 303 -9.73 -8.72 -12.55
CA GLY A 303 -10.75 -9.71 -12.20
C GLY A 303 -10.72 -10.99 -13.06
N GLN A 304 -9.98 -11.00 -14.17
CA GLN A 304 -9.81 -12.22 -14.97
C GLN A 304 -8.77 -13.16 -14.34
N ALA A 305 -9.13 -14.43 -14.23
CA ALA A 305 -8.21 -15.49 -13.82
C ALA A 305 -7.51 -16.05 -15.07
N VAL A 306 -6.19 -15.89 -15.13
CA VAL A 306 -5.38 -16.26 -16.31
C VAL A 306 -4.12 -17.00 -15.88
N THR A 307 -3.52 -17.74 -16.81
CA THR A 307 -2.19 -18.33 -16.69
C THR A 307 -1.24 -17.61 -17.63
N LEU A 308 -0.22 -16.94 -17.08
CA LEU A 308 0.80 -16.25 -17.87
C LEU A 308 2.00 -17.16 -18.08
N THR A 309 2.49 -17.24 -19.31
CA THR A 309 3.78 -17.88 -19.62
C THR A 309 4.83 -16.82 -19.94
N MET A 310 6.09 -17.11 -19.66
CA MET A 310 7.21 -16.18 -19.84
C MET A 310 8.10 -16.63 -20.99
N GLU A 311 8.82 -15.69 -21.60
CA GLU A 311 9.86 -15.99 -22.60
C GLU A 311 11.10 -16.61 -21.95
N ASP A 312 11.49 -16.11 -20.77
CA ASP A 312 12.68 -16.56 -20.06
C ASP A 312 12.36 -17.54 -18.93
N GLU A 313 13.31 -18.43 -18.63
CA GLU A 313 13.25 -19.30 -17.46
C GLU A 313 13.66 -18.56 -16.17
N ILE A 314 12.83 -17.63 -15.73
CA ILE A 314 13.02 -16.94 -14.46
C ILE A 314 12.37 -17.69 -13.29
N ASP A 315 12.88 -17.48 -12.09
CA ASP A 315 12.32 -18.08 -10.89
C ASP A 315 11.14 -17.24 -10.38
N ILE A 316 9.96 -17.85 -10.38
CA ILE A 316 8.69 -17.26 -9.96
C ILE A 316 7.95 -18.34 -9.16
N SER A 317 7.47 -17.94 -7.99
CA SER A 317 6.79 -18.79 -7.03
C SER A 317 5.46 -18.18 -6.57
N ARG A 318 4.66 -18.97 -5.85
CA ARG A 318 3.45 -18.47 -5.19
C ARG A 318 3.84 -17.39 -4.18
N GLY A 319 3.11 -16.27 -4.21
CA GLY A 319 3.37 -15.12 -3.34
C GLY A 319 4.13 -13.99 -4.03
N ASP A 320 4.79 -14.29 -5.16
CA ASP A 320 5.39 -13.26 -6.01
C ASP A 320 4.32 -12.41 -6.70
N LEU A 321 4.71 -11.20 -7.06
CA LEU A 321 3.87 -10.23 -7.75
C LEU A 321 4.52 -9.88 -9.09
N LEU A 322 3.79 -10.10 -10.18
CA LEU A 322 4.20 -9.63 -11.51
C LEU A 322 3.62 -8.22 -11.74
N VAL A 323 4.48 -7.32 -12.22
CA VAL A 323 4.14 -5.92 -12.50
C VAL A 323 4.75 -5.49 -13.82
N HIS A 324 4.25 -4.40 -14.41
CA HIS A 324 4.92 -3.75 -15.54
C HIS A 324 6.26 -3.16 -15.12
N ALA A 325 7.27 -3.27 -15.99
CA ALA A 325 8.62 -2.76 -15.71
C ALA A 325 8.65 -1.25 -15.42
N ASP A 326 7.75 -0.49 -16.06
CA ASP A 326 7.66 0.97 -15.91
C ASP A 326 6.86 1.42 -14.69
N ASN A 327 6.29 0.48 -13.93
CA ASN A 327 5.39 0.77 -12.81
C ASN A 327 5.55 -0.24 -11.66
N VAL A 328 6.74 -0.21 -11.07
CA VAL A 328 7.13 -1.03 -9.94
C VAL A 328 6.66 -0.41 -8.62
N PRO A 329 5.83 -1.12 -7.81
CA PRO A 329 5.43 -0.68 -6.48
C PRO A 329 6.59 -0.71 -5.48
N ALA A 330 6.36 -0.12 -4.30
CA ALA A 330 7.35 -0.16 -3.22
C ALA A 330 7.59 -1.61 -2.74
N VAL A 331 8.86 -1.99 -2.61
CA VAL A 331 9.28 -3.25 -2.00
C VAL A 331 9.90 -2.94 -0.65
N THR A 332 9.24 -3.37 0.43
CA THR A 332 9.68 -3.06 1.79
C THR A 332 9.24 -4.15 2.77
N ASP A 333 9.97 -4.25 3.87
CA ASP A 333 9.65 -5.07 5.03
C ASP A 333 9.00 -4.23 6.16
N GLN A 334 8.86 -2.91 5.99
CA GLN A 334 8.25 -2.03 6.98
C GLN A 334 7.28 -1.04 6.34
N PHE A 335 6.08 -0.93 6.90
CA PHE A 335 5.07 -0.02 6.40
C PHE A 335 4.07 0.41 7.47
N ASP A 336 3.44 1.56 7.25
CA ASP A 336 2.34 2.04 8.06
C ASP A 336 1.02 1.46 7.54
N ALA A 337 0.10 1.14 8.44
CA ALA A 337 -1.23 0.66 8.09
C ALA A 337 -2.28 1.12 9.11
N MET A 338 -3.52 1.28 8.66
CA MET A 338 -4.67 1.24 9.56
C MET A 338 -5.00 -0.22 9.84
N LEU A 339 -5.11 -0.60 11.11
CA LEU A 339 -5.42 -1.96 11.54
C LEU A 339 -6.74 -1.98 12.30
N VAL A 340 -7.65 -2.88 11.90
CA VAL A 340 -8.85 -3.25 12.63
C VAL A 340 -8.55 -4.54 13.39
N TRP A 341 -8.62 -4.50 14.72
CA TRP A 341 -8.40 -5.68 15.55
C TRP A 341 -9.70 -6.46 15.80
N MET A 342 -9.64 -7.78 15.66
CA MET A 342 -10.82 -8.66 15.58
C MET A 342 -10.81 -9.80 16.60
N ALA A 343 -9.76 -9.93 17.39
CA ALA A 343 -9.63 -10.96 18.42
C ALA A 343 -9.92 -10.40 19.82
N GLU A 344 -10.42 -11.27 20.72
CA GLU A 344 -10.64 -10.94 22.13
C GLU A 344 -9.32 -10.71 22.87
N GLU A 345 -8.29 -11.49 22.55
CA GLU A 345 -6.94 -11.26 23.05
C GLU A 345 -6.42 -9.92 22.50
N PRO A 346 -5.93 -9.00 23.35
CA PRO A 346 -5.44 -7.71 22.91
C PRO A 346 -4.23 -7.86 21.99
N MET A 347 -4.16 -7.01 20.96
CA MET A 347 -2.96 -6.87 20.15
C MET A 347 -1.88 -6.15 20.93
N LEU A 348 -0.72 -6.80 21.09
CA LEU A 348 0.45 -6.24 21.74
C LEU A 348 1.59 -6.04 20.73
N PRO A 349 2.27 -4.87 20.72
CA PRO A 349 3.44 -4.66 19.90
C PRO A 349 4.53 -5.73 20.14
N GLY A 350 5.19 -6.16 19.07
CA GLY A 350 6.27 -7.15 19.10
C GLY A 350 5.84 -8.62 19.07
N LYS A 351 4.57 -8.96 19.32
CA LYS A 351 4.07 -10.34 19.12
C LYS A 351 4.19 -10.72 17.64
N LYS A 352 4.67 -11.93 17.37
CA LYS A 352 4.84 -12.47 16.01
C LYS A 352 3.53 -13.04 15.49
N TYR A 353 3.18 -12.65 14.27
CA TYR A 353 2.00 -13.10 13.53
C TYR A 353 2.43 -13.50 12.11
N ASP A 354 1.56 -14.22 11.42
CA ASP A 354 1.70 -14.37 9.98
C ASP A 354 0.87 -13.28 9.28
N ILE A 355 1.50 -12.55 8.38
CA ILE A 355 0.88 -11.47 7.62
C ILE A 355 0.62 -11.99 6.21
N LYS A 356 -0.66 -12.05 5.83
CA LYS A 356 -1.07 -12.49 4.49
C LYS A 356 -1.56 -11.29 3.69
N ARG A 357 -0.88 -10.98 2.58
CA ARG A 357 -1.21 -9.90 1.64
C ARG A 357 -1.33 -10.51 0.25
N ALA A 358 -2.49 -10.34 -0.40
CA ALA A 358 -2.82 -11.04 -1.65
C ALA A 358 -2.48 -12.55 -1.55
N THR A 359 -1.49 -13.01 -2.31
CA THR A 359 -0.98 -14.39 -2.28
C THR A 359 0.26 -14.59 -1.41
N SER A 360 0.91 -13.51 -0.98
CA SER A 360 2.10 -13.55 -0.12
C SER A 360 1.72 -13.85 1.33
N TYR A 361 2.58 -14.61 2.01
CA TYR A 361 2.39 -15.06 3.38
C TYR A 361 3.74 -14.94 4.08
N VAL A 362 3.89 -13.92 4.92
CA VAL A 362 5.19 -13.54 5.50
C VAL A 362 5.04 -13.36 7.01
N PRO A 363 5.85 -14.05 7.83
CA PRO A 363 5.89 -13.79 9.26
C PRO A 363 6.33 -12.36 9.55
N GLY A 364 5.73 -11.75 10.57
CA GLY A 364 6.03 -10.37 10.95
C GLY A 364 5.51 -10.06 12.34
N SER A 365 5.57 -8.79 12.72
CA SER A 365 4.97 -8.29 13.96
C SER A 365 4.41 -6.89 13.74
N ILE A 366 3.48 -6.51 14.60
CA ILE A 366 3.11 -5.11 14.75
C ILE A 366 4.19 -4.46 15.61
N ALA A 367 5.04 -3.61 15.01
CA ALA A 367 6.21 -3.04 15.68
C ALA A 367 5.82 -1.99 16.73
N SER A 368 4.83 -1.15 16.40
CA SER A 368 4.34 -0.10 17.31
C SER A 368 2.96 0.38 16.89
N ILE A 369 2.18 0.86 17.86
CA ILE A 369 0.94 1.61 17.61
C ILE A 369 1.30 3.09 17.55
N THR A 370 0.95 3.77 16.46
CA THR A 370 1.16 5.22 16.31
C THR A 370 0.09 5.98 17.07
N HIS A 371 -1.18 5.62 16.83
CA HIS A 371 -2.33 6.10 17.59
C HIS A 371 -3.52 5.16 17.37
N LYS A 372 -4.43 5.12 18.34
CA LYS A 372 -5.77 4.56 18.21
C LYS A 372 -6.72 5.65 17.72
N VAL A 373 -7.69 5.28 16.89
CA VAL A 373 -8.77 6.16 16.49
C VAL A 373 -10.02 5.76 17.26
N ASP A 374 -10.61 6.72 17.97
CA ASP A 374 -11.95 6.55 18.51
C ASP A 374 -12.95 6.63 17.35
N VAL A 375 -13.70 5.55 17.11
CA VAL A 375 -14.61 5.45 15.96
C VAL A 375 -15.85 6.34 16.12
N ASN A 376 -16.16 6.75 17.35
CA ASN A 376 -17.32 7.55 17.71
C ASN A 376 -17.00 9.05 17.63
N THR A 377 -15.79 9.47 18.03
CA THR A 377 -15.37 10.89 18.03
C THR A 377 -14.40 11.26 16.91
N LEU A 378 -13.76 10.27 16.26
CA LEU A 378 -12.63 10.41 15.34
C LEU A 378 -11.35 10.97 15.97
N GLU A 379 -11.31 11.09 17.29
CA GLU A 379 -10.12 11.59 17.99
C GLU A 379 -9.00 10.54 17.99
N GLN A 380 -7.76 11.03 17.87
CA GLN A 380 -6.57 10.20 17.90
C GLN A 380 -6.01 10.15 19.33
N GLY A 381 -5.88 8.95 19.88
CA GLY A 381 -5.35 8.71 21.22
C GLY A 381 -4.09 7.85 21.19
N ALA A 382 -3.21 8.03 22.18
CA ALA A 382 -2.12 7.09 22.41
C ALA A 382 -2.66 5.76 22.93
N ALA A 383 -2.09 4.64 22.49
CA ALA A 383 -2.48 3.31 22.95
C ALA A 383 -1.27 2.36 23.00
N SER A 384 -1.19 1.55 24.05
CA SER A 384 -0.17 0.50 24.21
C SER A 384 -0.62 -0.87 23.67
N ALA A 385 -1.91 -1.04 23.41
CA ALA A 385 -2.53 -2.24 22.86
C ALA A 385 -3.79 -1.86 22.06
N LEU A 386 -4.26 -2.77 21.19
CA LEU A 386 -5.60 -2.67 20.59
C LEU A 386 -6.49 -3.80 21.12
N GLN A 387 -7.68 -3.44 21.63
CA GLN A 387 -8.71 -4.38 22.06
C GLN A 387 -9.61 -4.80 20.89
N LEU A 388 -10.47 -5.79 21.12
CA LEU A 388 -11.48 -6.21 20.15
C LEU A 388 -12.26 -5.02 19.58
N ASN A 389 -12.42 -4.98 18.26
CA ASN A 389 -13.12 -3.94 17.50
C ASN A 389 -12.46 -2.55 17.51
N GLU A 390 -11.27 -2.41 18.09
CA GLU A 390 -10.52 -1.15 18.04
C GLU A 390 -9.76 -1.00 16.73
N ILE A 391 -9.62 0.27 16.32
CA ILE A 391 -8.96 0.66 15.09
C ILE A 391 -7.77 1.55 15.45
N GLY A 392 -6.61 1.31 14.86
CA GLY A 392 -5.43 2.14 15.10
C GLY A 392 -4.49 2.17 13.92
N ARG A 393 -3.73 3.27 13.80
CA ARG A 393 -2.60 3.34 12.89
C ARG A 393 -1.41 2.64 13.52
N VAL A 394 -0.87 1.65 12.84
CA VAL A 394 0.23 0.81 13.31
C VAL A 394 1.40 0.81 12.33
N LYS A 395 2.58 0.50 12.84
CA LYS A 395 3.75 0.15 12.04
C LYS A 395 3.87 -1.37 12.00
N VAL A 396 3.92 -1.93 10.80
CA VAL A 396 4.12 -3.37 10.58
C VAL A 396 5.56 -3.60 10.19
N ALA A 397 6.19 -4.62 10.76
CA ALA A 397 7.52 -5.10 10.38
C ALA A 397 7.43 -6.58 9.98
N LEU A 398 7.98 -6.91 8.81
CA LEU A 398 7.99 -8.25 8.24
C LEU A 398 9.40 -8.84 8.32
N ASP A 399 9.48 -10.17 8.32
CA ASP A 399 10.76 -10.88 8.30
C ASP A 399 11.40 -10.90 6.90
N SER A 400 10.61 -10.63 5.85
CA SER A 400 11.08 -10.45 4.49
C SER A 400 10.32 -9.34 3.77
N ALA A 401 10.98 -8.68 2.81
CA ALA A 401 10.39 -7.60 2.05
C ALA A 401 9.33 -8.12 1.07
N ILE A 402 8.22 -7.39 0.96
CA ILE A 402 7.15 -7.66 0.00
C ILE A 402 6.88 -6.43 -0.86
N ALA A 403 6.40 -6.66 -2.07
CA ALA A 403 5.84 -5.61 -2.91
C ALA A 403 4.44 -5.23 -2.44
N LEU A 404 4.18 -3.96 -2.20
CA LEU A 404 2.90 -3.47 -1.70
C LEU A 404 2.51 -2.13 -2.36
N ASP A 405 1.20 -1.89 -2.40
CA ASP A 405 0.63 -0.61 -2.81
C ASP A 405 -0.13 0.02 -1.63
N GLY A 406 -0.51 1.28 -1.77
CA GLY A 406 -1.46 1.91 -0.86
C GLY A 406 -2.86 1.35 -1.11
N TYR A 407 -3.65 1.19 -0.05
CA TYR A 407 -5.00 0.64 -0.16
C TYR A 407 -5.91 1.46 -1.10
N ASP A 408 -5.72 2.78 -1.13
CA ASP A 408 -6.45 3.70 -2.02
C ASP A 408 -6.07 3.51 -3.51
N SER A 409 -4.86 3.01 -3.78
CA SER A 409 -4.36 2.80 -5.16
C SER A 409 -4.71 1.40 -5.68
N ASN A 410 -4.57 0.38 -4.85
CA ASN A 410 -4.95 -0.99 -5.17
C ASN A 410 -5.38 -1.74 -3.91
N ARG A 411 -6.68 -2.09 -3.83
CA ARG A 411 -7.24 -2.77 -2.65
C ARG A 411 -6.65 -4.16 -2.42
N THR A 412 -6.27 -4.89 -3.47
CA THR A 412 -5.80 -6.28 -3.33
C THR A 412 -4.37 -6.34 -2.80
N THR A 413 -3.49 -5.46 -3.26
CA THR A 413 -2.09 -5.39 -2.82
C THR A 413 -1.88 -4.44 -1.64
N GLY A 414 -2.83 -3.54 -1.38
CA GLY A 414 -2.85 -2.65 -0.22
C GLY A 414 -3.63 -3.17 0.98
N ALA A 415 -4.26 -4.36 0.91
CA ALA A 415 -4.90 -5.01 2.07
C ALA A 415 -4.10 -6.22 2.56
N PHE A 416 -4.12 -6.43 3.86
CA PHE A 416 -3.58 -7.64 4.48
C PHE A 416 -4.44 -8.11 5.64
N ILE A 417 -4.26 -9.38 6.01
CA ILE A 417 -4.81 -9.94 7.24
C ILE A 417 -3.69 -10.40 8.15
N VAL A 418 -3.94 -10.30 9.45
CA VAL A 418 -3.06 -10.78 10.52
C VAL A 418 -3.60 -12.10 11.00
N ILE A 419 -2.76 -13.13 10.96
CA ILE A 419 -3.11 -14.50 11.34
C ILE A 419 -2.27 -14.89 12.55
N ASP A 420 -2.94 -15.36 13.60
CA ASP A 420 -2.24 -15.92 14.76
C ASP A 420 -1.65 -17.28 14.42
N ARG A 421 -0.34 -17.44 14.69
CA ARG A 421 0.44 -18.61 14.23
C ARG A 421 0.10 -19.90 14.97
N LEU A 422 -0.51 -19.81 16.15
CA LEU A 422 -0.87 -20.97 16.95
C LEU A 422 -2.28 -21.45 16.60
N THR A 423 -3.22 -20.51 16.49
CA THR A 423 -4.64 -20.83 16.25
C THR A 423 -4.99 -20.90 14.77
N ASN A 424 -4.17 -20.34 13.88
CA ASN A 424 -4.49 -20.06 12.47
C ASN A 424 -5.73 -19.17 12.29
N GLY A 425 -6.17 -18.50 13.36
CA GLY A 425 -7.30 -17.57 13.31
C GLY A 425 -6.88 -16.22 12.74
N THR A 426 -7.75 -15.61 11.92
CA THR A 426 -7.59 -14.23 11.50
C THR A 426 -7.92 -13.30 12.67
N VAL A 427 -6.91 -12.63 13.20
CA VAL A 427 -7.01 -11.78 14.40
C VAL A 427 -7.09 -10.28 14.07
N GLY A 428 -6.77 -9.88 12.85
CA GLY A 428 -6.86 -8.49 12.41
C GLY A 428 -6.86 -8.34 10.89
N ALA A 429 -7.33 -7.19 10.42
CA ALA A 429 -7.35 -6.80 9.01
C ALA A 429 -6.77 -5.40 8.88
N GLY A 430 -5.91 -5.18 7.89
CA GLY A 430 -5.19 -3.93 7.73
C GLY A 430 -5.21 -3.36 6.33
N MET A 431 -5.21 -2.03 6.27
CA MET A 431 -5.16 -1.22 5.06
C MET A 431 -3.85 -0.44 5.06
N ILE A 432 -3.00 -0.73 4.07
CA ILE A 432 -1.66 -0.18 3.95
C ILE A 432 -1.74 1.29 3.56
N ILE A 433 -1.07 2.13 4.33
CA ILE A 433 -0.89 3.55 4.07
C ILE A 433 0.44 3.70 3.34
N ALA A 434 0.44 3.47 2.03
CA ALA A 434 1.61 3.75 1.20
C ALA A 434 1.50 5.16 0.61
N PRO A 435 2.61 5.92 0.53
CA PRO A 435 2.63 7.13 -0.28
C PRO A 435 2.33 6.75 -1.75
N PRO A 436 1.61 7.59 -2.50
CA PRO A 436 1.28 7.31 -3.90
C PRO A 436 2.55 7.01 -4.70
N VAL A 437 2.51 5.94 -5.49
CA VAL A 437 3.57 5.59 -6.44
C VAL A 437 3.57 6.71 -7.48
N LEU A 438 4.53 7.64 -7.35
CA LEU A 438 4.73 8.66 -8.37
C LEU A 438 5.30 7.98 -9.62
N PRO A 439 4.79 8.30 -10.84
CA PRO A 439 5.37 7.81 -12.08
C PRO A 439 6.87 8.12 -12.13
N HIS A 440 7.63 7.14 -12.61
CA HIS A 440 9.09 7.15 -12.67
C HIS A 440 9.66 8.48 -13.17
N GLY A 441 10.43 9.15 -12.29
CA GLY A 441 11.13 10.38 -12.63
C GLY A 441 11.68 11.12 -11.41
N SER A 442 12.54 10.46 -10.62
CA SER A 442 13.67 11.06 -9.86
C SER A 442 14.07 10.21 -8.66
N THR A 443 15.26 9.62 -8.77
CA THR A 443 16.29 9.50 -7.72
C THR A 443 15.84 9.33 -6.27
N GLY A 444 16.08 8.14 -5.71
CA GLY A 444 16.45 7.88 -4.31
C GLY A 444 15.64 8.59 -3.23
N GLN A 445 14.81 7.85 -2.51
CA GLN A 445 14.15 8.30 -1.28
C GLN A 445 15.16 8.61 -0.15
N HIS A 446 15.86 9.73 -0.24
CA HIS A 446 16.46 10.43 0.88
C HIS A 446 16.27 11.93 0.63
N GLY A 447 15.52 12.61 1.51
CA GLY A 447 15.30 14.05 1.43
C GLY A 447 13.85 14.56 1.39
N LYS A 448 12.82 13.69 1.27
CA LYS A 448 11.40 14.16 1.22
C LYS A 448 10.88 14.82 2.50
N LEU A 449 11.61 14.72 3.62
CA LEU A 449 11.35 15.47 4.86
C LEU A 449 12.33 16.63 5.09
N ALA A 450 13.34 16.80 4.21
CA ALA A 450 14.33 17.86 4.36
C ALA A 450 13.77 19.16 3.79
N HIS A 451 13.46 20.12 4.67
CA HIS A 451 13.01 21.46 4.27
C HIS A 451 14.08 22.32 3.58
N VAL A 452 15.30 21.79 3.41
CA VAL A 452 16.46 22.50 2.85
C VAL A 452 17.07 21.63 1.76
N ALA A 453 17.13 22.16 0.54
CA ALA A 453 17.69 21.47 -0.62
C ALA A 453 19.22 21.48 -0.60
N THR A 454 19.86 20.50 -1.27
CA THR A 454 21.33 20.43 -1.38
C THR A 454 21.91 21.68 -2.04
N GLU A 455 21.19 22.30 -2.99
CA GLU A 455 21.58 23.54 -3.65
C GLU A 455 21.58 24.74 -2.68
N GLU A 456 20.60 24.82 -1.77
CA GLU A 456 20.56 25.84 -0.72
C GLU A 456 21.73 25.67 0.26
N ARG A 457 22.09 24.43 0.60
CA ARG A 457 23.27 24.13 1.41
C ARG A 457 24.57 24.53 0.69
N ALA A 458 24.67 24.22 -0.60
CA ALA A 458 25.82 24.59 -1.43
C ALA A 458 26.02 26.11 -1.51
N LEU A 459 24.92 26.87 -1.69
CA LEU A 459 24.92 28.33 -1.62
C LEU A 459 25.33 28.84 -0.24
N ARG A 460 24.82 28.22 0.84
CA ARG A 460 25.12 28.61 2.22
C ARG A 460 26.59 28.41 2.59
N PHE A 461 27.20 27.32 2.14
CA PHE A 461 28.61 27.01 2.39
C PHE A 461 29.55 27.59 1.32
N GLY A 462 29.00 28.14 0.23
CA GLY A 462 29.76 28.67 -0.90
C GLY A 462 30.63 27.62 -1.60
N GLN A 463 30.24 26.34 -1.54
CA GLN A 463 30.99 25.19 -2.06
C GLN A 463 30.02 24.19 -2.71
N GLN A 464 30.49 23.39 -3.67
CA GLN A 464 29.70 22.26 -4.17
C GLN A 464 30.08 20.99 -3.44
N PRO A 465 29.11 20.18 -2.98
CA PRO A 465 29.39 18.94 -2.27
C PRO A 465 30.07 17.93 -3.19
N ALA A 466 31.20 17.40 -2.74
CA ALA A 466 32.01 16.43 -3.48
C ALA A 466 32.72 15.48 -2.52
N THR A 467 32.95 14.25 -2.98
CA THR A 467 33.76 13.25 -2.29
C THR A 467 35.09 13.09 -3.01
N VAL A 468 36.20 13.23 -2.28
CA VAL A 468 37.53 12.85 -2.75
C VAL A 468 37.88 11.48 -2.19
N LEU A 469 38.02 10.49 -3.06
CA LEU A 469 38.41 9.13 -2.70
C LEU A 469 39.92 8.95 -2.87
N PHE A 470 40.63 8.79 -1.75
CA PHE A 470 42.03 8.40 -1.74
C PHE A 470 42.14 6.87 -1.76
N SER A 471 42.73 6.33 -2.83
CA SER A 471 42.96 4.90 -3.04
C SER A 471 44.45 4.59 -3.12
N GLY A 472 44.88 3.39 -2.70
CA GLY A 472 46.30 3.02 -2.66
C GLY A 472 46.61 2.01 -1.55
N LEU A 473 47.84 1.50 -1.56
CA LEU A 473 48.33 0.48 -0.61
C LEU A 473 48.27 0.96 0.84
N SER A 474 48.17 0.03 1.80
CA SER A 474 48.32 0.38 3.22
C SER A 474 49.71 0.99 3.44
N GLY A 475 49.82 2.07 4.22
CA GLY A 475 51.11 2.79 4.36
C GLY A 475 51.48 3.75 3.20
N ALA A 476 50.69 3.83 2.13
CA ALA A 476 50.96 4.76 1.01
C ALA A 476 50.79 6.25 1.37
N GLY A 477 50.25 6.60 2.55
CA GLY A 477 50.06 7.99 2.99
C GLY A 477 48.65 8.57 2.79
N LYS A 478 47.64 7.73 2.51
CA LYS A 478 46.25 8.16 2.24
C LYS A 478 45.63 9.00 3.36
N SER A 479 45.60 8.49 4.60
CA SER A 479 45.03 9.22 5.74
C SER A 479 45.83 10.50 6.02
N THR A 480 47.16 10.43 5.96
CA THR A 480 48.05 11.60 6.12
C THR A 480 47.70 12.71 5.13
N LEU A 481 47.51 12.36 3.86
CA LEU A 481 47.13 13.32 2.83
C LEU A 481 45.69 13.84 3.04
N ALA A 482 44.73 12.97 3.37
CA ALA A 482 43.35 13.35 3.63
C ALA A 482 43.23 14.37 4.77
N TYR A 483 43.88 14.14 5.92
CA TYR A 483 43.87 15.08 7.04
C TYR A 483 44.63 16.39 6.73
N ALA A 484 45.69 16.34 5.91
CA ALA A 484 46.38 17.55 5.49
C ALA A 484 45.51 18.41 4.55
N VAL A 485 44.76 17.78 3.63
CA VAL A 485 43.77 18.44 2.77
C VAL A 485 42.62 19.00 3.61
N GLU A 486 42.12 18.24 4.59
CA GLU A 486 41.08 18.70 5.53
C GLU A 486 41.51 19.99 6.22
N ARG A 487 42.74 20.03 6.77
CA ARG A 487 43.26 21.22 7.45
C ARG A 487 43.26 22.44 6.54
N LYS A 488 43.75 22.30 5.30
CA LYS A 488 43.78 23.42 4.35
C LYS A 488 42.38 23.86 3.92
N LEU A 489 41.46 22.94 3.66
CA LEU A 489 40.07 23.26 3.32
C LEU A 489 39.37 23.98 4.48
N PHE A 490 39.59 23.52 5.70
CA PHE A 490 39.07 24.16 6.92
C PHE A 490 39.63 25.57 7.09
N ASP A 491 40.94 25.76 6.91
CA ASP A 491 41.59 27.09 6.96
C ASP A 491 41.08 28.03 5.86
N MET A 492 40.56 27.50 4.75
CA MET A 492 39.90 28.25 3.68
C MET A 492 38.41 28.52 3.95
N GLY A 493 37.87 28.10 5.10
CA GLY A 493 36.46 28.28 5.48
C GLY A 493 35.50 27.28 4.82
N ARG A 494 35.99 26.17 4.28
CA ARG A 494 35.16 25.12 3.67
C ARG A 494 34.64 24.13 4.71
N ALA A 495 33.42 23.66 4.52
CA ALA A 495 32.83 22.61 5.35
C ALA A 495 33.29 21.24 4.83
N VAL A 496 34.18 20.59 5.57
CA VAL A 496 34.84 19.34 5.17
C VAL A 496 34.85 18.32 6.32
N TYR A 497 34.84 17.03 5.99
CA TYR A 497 35.00 15.95 6.96
C TYR A 497 35.79 14.77 6.37
N VAL A 498 36.72 14.20 7.16
CA VAL A 498 37.47 12.99 6.79
C VAL A 498 36.76 11.71 7.24
N LEU A 499 36.44 10.85 6.27
CA LEU A 499 36.04 9.46 6.49
C LEU A 499 37.28 8.55 6.44
N ASP A 500 37.84 8.27 7.61
CA ASP A 500 38.95 7.31 7.75
C ASP A 500 38.41 5.89 7.96
N GLY A 501 38.86 4.96 7.12
CA GLY A 501 38.50 3.54 7.20
C GLY A 501 38.86 2.84 8.51
N GLN A 502 39.80 3.37 9.32
CA GLN A 502 40.08 2.87 10.66
C GLN A 502 39.02 3.31 11.67
N ASN A 503 38.68 4.60 11.70
CA ASN A 503 37.68 5.14 12.64
C ASN A 503 36.32 4.47 12.42
N LEU A 504 35.92 4.29 11.16
CA LEU A 504 34.66 3.59 10.85
C LEU A 504 34.65 2.15 11.33
N ARG A 505 35.78 1.44 11.35
CA ARG A 505 35.87 0.06 11.86
C ARG A 505 35.78 -0.04 13.38
N HIS A 506 36.08 1.04 14.09
CA HIS A 506 35.89 1.10 15.54
C HIS A 506 34.43 1.40 15.91
N ASP A 507 33.72 2.14 15.07
CA ASP A 507 32.34 2.55 15.29
C ASP A 507 31.36 1.76 14.39
N LEU A 508 30.94 2.35 13.26
CA LEU A 508 29.86 1.87 12.39
C LEU A 508 30.08 0.46 11.80
N ASN A 509 31.34 0.08 11.62
CA ASN A 509 31.77 -1.13 10.93
C ASN A 509 32.49 -2.11 11.88
N LYS A 510 32.19 -2.01 13.18
CA LYS A 510 32.72 -2.91 14.21
C LYS A 510 32.35 -4.36 13.90
N GLY A 511 33.33 -5.26 14.02
CA GLY A 511 33.15 -6.70 13.82
C GLY A 511 33.31 -7.20 12.39
N LEU A 512 33.59 -6.33 11.42
CA LEU A 512 33.90 -6.79 10.06
C LEU A 512 35.26 -7.52 9.99
N PRO A 513 35.33 -8.65 9.26
CA PRO A 513 36.60 -9.35 9.04
C PRO A 513 37.61 -8.46 8.28
N GLN A 514 38.91 -8.78 8.40
CA GLN A 514 39.99 -8.08 7.71
C GLN A 514 40.32 -8.69 6.33
N ASP A 515 39.51 -9.63 5.88
CA ASP A 515 39.59 -10.24 4.56
C ASP A 515 39.04 -9.33 3.45
N ARG A 516 39.05 -9.82 2.21
CA ARG A 516 38.55 -9.08 1.03
C ARG A 516 37.08 -8.68 1.20
N ALA A 517 36.22 -9.60 1.61
CA ALA A 517 34.78 -9.37 1.76
C ALA A 517 34.48 -8.29 2.83
N GLY A 518 35.14 -8.34 3.98
CA GLY A 518 35.02 -7.33 5.03
C GLY A 518 35.55 -5.96 4.61
N ARG A 519 36.56 -5.89 3.73
CA ARG A 519 37.03 -4.62 3.14
C ARG A 519 36.04 -4.03 2.13
N THR A 520 35.44 -4.87 1.28
CA THR A 520 34.40 -4.45 0.34
C THR A 520 33.17 -3.92 1.09
N GLU A 521 32.71 -4.60 2.14
CA GLU A 521 31.56 -4.12 2.93
C GLU A 521 31.88 -2.85 3.73
N ASN A 522 33.09 -2.76 4.30
CA ASN A 522 33.55 -1.53 4.97
C ASN A 522 33.54 -0.33 4.03
N TRP A 523 33.98 -0.54 2.78
CA TRP A 523 33.95 0.47 1.73
C TRP A 523 32.52 0.84 1.31
N ARG A 524 31.66 -0.15 1.06
CA ARG A 524 30.26 0.07 0.67
C ARG A 524 29.52 0.94 1.69
N ARG A 525 29.64 0.61 2.99
CA ARG A 525 29.04 1.41 4.07
C ARG A 525 29.60 2.83 4.14
N ALA A 526 30.91 2.98 3.98
CA ALA A 526 31.55 4.29 3.94
C ALA A 526 31.05 5.15 2.76
N ALA A 527 30.83 4.55 1.59
CA ALA A 527 30.30 5.25 0.43
C ALA A 527 28.87 5.77 0.65
N HIS A 528 28.02 5.02 1.37
CA HIS A 528 26.71 5.51 1.80
C HIS A 528 26.81 6.71 2.74
N VAL A 529 27.73 6.69 3.69
CA VAL A 529 27.97 7.83 4.60
C VAL A 529 28.49 9.05 3.83
N ALA A 530 29.42 8.84 2.89
CA ALA A 530 29.95 9.90 2.05
C ALA A 530 28.85 10.58 1.22
N ARG A 531 27.91 9.78 0.68
CA ARG A 531 26.73 10.33 0.00
C ARG A 531 25.88 11.20 0.93
N GLN A 532 25.65 10.78 2.17
CA GLN A 532 24.87 11.56 3.15
C GLN A 532 25.55 12.89 3.49
N PHE A 533 26.88 12.91 3.63
CA PHE A 533 27.62 14.16 3.82
C PHE A 533 27.52 15.10 2.61
N ASN A 534 27.53 14.55 1.40
CA ASN A 534 27.30 15.35 0.19
C ASN A 534 25.86 15.90 0.13
N GLU A 535 24.85 15.13 0.56
CA GLU A 535 23.46 15.62 0.69
C GLU A 535 23.34 16.74 1.74
N ALA A 536 24.18 16.69 2.78
CA ALA A 536 24.33 17.76 3.77
C ALA A 536 25.18 18.96 3.28
N GLY A 537 25.72 18.93 2.06
CA GLY A 537 26.49 20.05 1.47
C GLY A 537 27.98 20.08 1.83
N LEU A 538 28.51 19.02 2.45
CA LEU A 538 29.92 18.96 2.86
C LEU A 538 30.83 18.43 1.73
N LEU A 539 32.11 18.75 1.83
CA LEU A 539 33.19 18.05 1.15
C LEU A 539 33.60 16.83 1.98
N THR A 540 33.65 15.66 1.37
CA THR A 540 33.99 14.42 2.07
C THR A 540 35.34 13.89 1.60
N LEU A 541 36.28 13.65 2.51
CA LEU A 541 37.59 13.08 2.20
C LEU A 541 37.63 11.62 2.65
N ALA A 542 37.54 10.69 1.71
CA ALA A 542 37.42 9.26 1.96
C ALA A 542 38.78 8.56 1.81
N ALA A 543 39.40 8.16 2.92
CA ALA A 543 40.69 7.46 2.94
C ALA A 543 40.50 5.96 3.15
N PHE A 544 40.43 5.19 2.06
CA PHE A 544 40.15 3.76 2.11
C PHE A 544 41.12 2.94 1.27
N VAL A 545 41.28 1.67 1.65
CA VAL A 545 41.87 0.66 0.77
C VAL A 545 40.74 0.15 -0.12
N ALA A 546 40.50 0.80 -1.26
CA ALA A 546 39.57 0.32 -2.28
C ALA A 546 40.21 -0.90 -2.98
N PRO A 547 39.74 -2.14 -2.73
CA PRO A 547 40.51 -3.33 -3.09
C PRO A 547 40.42 -3.71 -4.57
N ASP A 548 39.33 -3.36 -5.27
CA ASP A 548 39.09 -3.76 -6.66
C ASP A 548 38.34 -2.71 -7.50
N ALA A 549 38.37 -2.90 -8.83
CA ALA A 549 37.71 -2.02 -9.79
C ALA A 549 36.18 -1.96 -9.61
N GLU A 550 35.56 -3.08 -9.23
CA GLU A 550 34.13 -3.18 -9.01
C GLU A 550 33.66 -2.26 -7.86
N GLY A 551 34.37 -2.24 -6.74
CA GLY A 551 34.05 -1.34 -5.62
C GLY A 551 34.15 0.15 -5.99
N ARG A 552 35.03 0.51 -6.92
CA ARG A 552 35.16 1.90 -7.41
C ARG A 552 33.98 2.29 -8.31
N GLU A 553 33.54 1.40 -9.19
CA GLU A 553 32.36 1.63 -10.02
C GLU A 553 31.07 1.71 -9.20
N GLN A 554 30.91 0.85 -8.20
CA GLN A 554 29.78 0.93 -7.26
C GLN A 554 29.73 2.28 -6.53
N ALA A 555 30.88 2.82 -6.13
CA ALA A 555 30.94 4.14 -5.50
C ALA A 555 30.61 5.28 -6.47
N LYS A 556 31.05 5.21 -7.73
CA LYS A 556 30.65 6.16 -8.79
C LYS A 556 29.14 6.14 -9.00
N ALA A 557 28.53 4.96 -9.03
CA ALA A 557 27.08 4.80 -9.16
C ALA A 557 26.32 5.35 -7.93
N LEU A 558 26.85 5.15 -6.72
CA LEU A 558 26.18 5.54 -5.48
C LEU A 558 26.29 7.05 -5.18
N ILE A 559 27.49 7.61 -5.31
CA ILE A 559 27.79 9.01 -4.97
C ILE A 559 27.45 9.95 -6.15
N GLY A 560 27.52 9.42 -7.37
CA GLY A 560 27.34 10.16 -8.61
C GLY A 560 28.69 10.55 -9.22
N LYS A 561 28.85 10.29 -10.52
CA LYS A 561 30.07 10.54 -11.30
C LYS A 561 30.55 12.00 -11.22
N GLU A 562 29.62 12.94 -11.14
CA GLU A 562 29.94 14.38 -11.07
C GLU A 562 30.47 14.81 -9.70
N ARG A 563 30.15 14.06 -8.64
CA ARG A 563 30.50 14.39 -7.25
C ARG A 563 31.68 13.59 -6.72
N LEU A 564 32.13 12.56 -7.42
CA LEU A 564 33.22 11.70 -6.98
C LEU A 564 34.52 12.06 -7.73
N ILE A 565 35.55 12.39 -6.97
CA ILE A 565 36.91 12.64 -7.45
C ILE A 565 37.80 11.51 -6.93
N THR A 566 38.52 10.84 -7.82
CA THR A 566 39.37 9.69 -7.51
C THR A 566 40.85 10.07 -7.50
N VAL A 567 41.51 9.86 -6.37
CA VAL A 567 42.93 10.13 -6.17
C VAL A 567 43.65 8.82 -5.91
N TYR A 568 44.57 8.45 -6.78
CA TYR A 568 45.46 7.32 -6.57
C TYR A 568 46.75 7.77 -5.88
N VAL A 569 46.95 7.30 -4.66
CA VAL A 569 48.14 7.56 -3.84
C VAL A 569 49.12 6.41 -4.09
N GLN A 570 50.08 6.69 -4.97
CA GLN A 570 51.10 5.76 -5.41
C GLN A 570 52.27 5.74 -4.43
N ALA A 571 52.71 4.54 -4.06
CA ALA A 571 53.92 4.28 -3.30
C ALA A 571 54.38 2.84 -3.57
N SER A 572 55.68 2.62 -3.63
CA SER A 572 56.24 1.27 -3.78
C SER A 572 55.93 0.39 -2.55
N PRO A 573 55.76 -0.93 -2.72
CA PRO A 573 55.54 -1.86 -1.60
C PRO A 573 56.65 -1.79 -0.53
N LEU A 574 57.90 -1.56 -0.95
CA LEU A 574 59.04 -1.36 -0.03
C LEU A 574 58.86 -0.12 0.84
N ALA A 575 58.49 1.02 0.26
CA ALA A 575 58.24 2.25 1.01
C ALA A 575 57.04 2.11 1.97
N CYS A 576 55.99 1.39 1.56
CA CYS A 576 54.85 1.09 2.43
C CYS A 576 55.26 0.23 3.63
N ARG A 577 56.15 -0.75 3.41
CA ARG A 577 56.70 -1.63 4.45
C ARG A 577 57.64 -0.91 5.42
N GLU A 578 58.45 0.02 4.95
CA GLU A 578 59.33 0.83 5.80
C GLU A 578 58.54 1.79 6.71
N ARG A 579 57.42 2.33 6.20
CA ARG A 579 56.56 3.25 6.95
C ARG A 579 55.67 2.52 7.96
N ASP A 580 55.20 1.32 7.63
CA ASP A 580 54.25 0.43 8.34
C ASP A 580 53.59 1.00 9.62
N PRO A 581 52.74 2.03 9.50
CA PRO A 581 52.19 2.73 10.67
C PRO A 581 51.20 1.86 11.47
N GLN A 582 50.79 0.71 10.91
CA GLN A 582 49.78 -0.18 11.48
C GLN A 582 50.37 -1.53 11.91
N GLY A 583 51.68 -1.75 11.74
CA GLY A 583 52.34 -3.03 12.01
C GLY A 583 51.84 -4.19 11.12
N LEU A 584 51.15 -3.88 10.01
CA LEU A 584 50.51 -4.86 9.13
C LEU A 584 51.54 -5.67 8.35
N TYR A 585 52.62 -5.01 7.90
CA TYR A 585 53.68 -5.65 7.12
C TYR A 585 54.67 -6.41 8.03
N ALA A 586 54.84 -5.95 9.28
CA ALA A 586 55.63 -6.65 10.31
C ALA A 586 54.92 -7.91 10.86
N ALA A 587 53.58 -7.92 10.91
CA ALA A 587 52.79 -9.03 11.44
C ALA A 587 52.74 -10.28 10.51
N GLY A 588 53.11 -10.14 9.23
CA GLY A 588 53.32 -11.27 8.31
C GLY A 588 52.08 -12.13 8.00
N GLY A 589 50.89 -11.54 7.91
CA GLY A 589 49.63 -12.27 7.64
C GLY A 589 49.22 -12.33 6.16
N ASP A 590 48.37 -13.30 5.80
CA ASP A 590 47.87 -13.59 4.43
C ASP A 590 46.87 -12.55 3.85
N ASN A 591 46.77 -11.35 4.44
CA ASN A 591 45.74 -10.35 4.12
C ASN A 591 46.32 -8.97 3.77
N ILE A 592 47.51 -8.93 3.17
CA ILE A 592 48.20 -7.68 2.80
C ILE A 592 47.95 -7.37 1.31
N PRO A 593 47.21 -6.29 0.96
CA PRO A 593 47.03 -5.88 -0.42
C PRO A 593 48.37 -5.56 -1.08
N GLY A 594 48.65 -6.16 -2.24
CA GLY A 594 49.91 -5.97 -2.98
C GLY A 594 51.04 -6.95 -2.61
N GLU A 595 50.90 -7.75 -1.54
CA GLU A 595 51.79 -8.88 -1.22
C GLU A 595 51.05 -10.22 -1.26
N SER A 596 49.95 -10.37 -0.51
CA SER A 596 49.18 -11.63 -0.40
C SER A 596 48.14 -11.82 -1.52
N PHE A 597 47.67 -10.72 -2.14
CA PHE A 597 46.76 -10.72 -3.28
C PHE A 597 46.95 -9.45 -4.14
N PRO A 598 46.63 -9.49 -5.45
CA PRO A 598 46.86 -8.36 -6.36
C PRO A 598 46.03 -7.14 -5.98
N PHE A 599 46.65 -5.96 -6.04
CA PHE A 599 45.97 -4.67 -5.90
C PHE A 599 45.74 -4.08 -7.30
N ASP A 600 44.48 -3.83 -7.65
CA ASP A 600 44.13 -3.25 -8.95
C ASP A 600 44.43 -1.75 -8.97
N VAL A 601 45.55 -1.39 -9.60
CA VAL A 601 45.93 0.00 -9.86
C VAL A 601 44.85 0.67 -10.74
N PRO A 602 44.23 1.77 -10.29
CA PRO A 602 43.22 2.47 -11.08
C PRO A 602 43.84 3.13 -12.31
N LEU A 603 43.40 2.73 -13.51
CA LEU A 603 43.87 3.28 -14.79
C LEU A 603 43.18 4.60 -15.16
N ASP A 604 42.07 4.93 -14.49
CA ASP A 604 41.17 6.03 -14.78
C ASP A 604 41.04 7.02 -13.61
N ALA A 605 42.06 7.10 -12.74
CA ALA A 605 42.08 8.03 -11.63
C ALA A 605 42.13 9.50 -12.12
N ASP A 606 41.36 10.38 -11.49
CA ASP A 606 41.36 11.82 -11.79
C ASP A 606 42.70 12.48 -11.45
N LEU A 607 43.41 11.93 -10.45
CA LEU A 607 44.71 12.40 -10.01
C LEU A 607 45.57 11.24 -9.49
N VAL A 608 46.85 11.22 -9.88
CA VAL A 608 47.85 10.30 -9.34
C VAL A 608 48.88 11.10 -8.55
N ILE A 609 49.13 10.72 -7.30
CA ILE A 609 50.12 11.36 -6.41
C ILE A 609 51.12 10.31 -5.98
N ASP A 610 52.38 10.48 -6.38
CA ASP A 610 53.50 9.67 -5.92
C ASP A 610 54.09 10.24 -4.63
N THR A 611 53.87 9.55 -3.51
CA THR A 611 54.33 10.00 -2.19
C THR A 611 55.80 9.70 -1.89
N GLN A 612 56.54 9.18 -2.87
CA GLN A 612 58.00 9.04 -2.80
C GLN A 612 58.71 10.23 -3.44
N SER A 613 58.10 10.87 -4.45
CA SER A 613 58.68 12.01 -5.17
C SER A 613 58.09 13.36 -4.76
N LEU A 614 56.87 13.39 -4.23
CA LEU A 614 56.19 14.62 -3.81
C LEU A 614 56.10 14.72 -2.29
N SER A 615 56.26 15.95 -1.79
CA SER A 615 55.95 16.28 -0.40
C SER A 615 54.43 16.28 -0.16
N VAL A 616 54.03 16.18 1.11
CA VAL A 616 52.61 16.23 1.49
C VAL A 616 51.98 17.57 1.07
N ASP A 617 52.70 18.69 1.22
CA ASP A 617 52.20 20.02 0.84
C ASP A 617 51.97 20.15 -0.67
N GLU A 618 52.85 19.57 -1.49
CA GLU A 618 52.67 19.52 -2.94
C GLU A 618 51.48 18.63 -3.33
N GLY A 619 51.33 17.48 -2.67
CA GLY A 619 50.16 16.61 -2.84
C GLY A 619 48.85 17.31 -2.48
N VAL A 620 48.82 18.06 -1.37
CA VAL A 620 47.65 18.85 -0.96
C VAL A 620 47.31 19.90 -2.01
N LYS A 621 48.31 20.59 -2.55
CA LYS A 621 48.11 21.59 -3.60
C LYS A 621 47.44 20.99 -4.84
N LEU A 622 47.89 19.81 -5.28
CA LEU A 622 47.30 19.12 -6.42
C LEU A 622 45.84 18.73 -6.18
N VAL A 623 45.49 18.23 -5.00
CA VAL A 623 44.10 17.89 -4.65
C VAL A 623 43.21 19.14 -4.65
N LEU A 624 43.69 20.25 -4.10
CA LEU A 624 42.96 21.53 -4.10
C LEU A 624 42.76 22.07 -5.52
N ASP A 625 43.75 21.93 -6.40
CA ASP A 625 43.64 22.37 -7.79
C ASP A 625 42.58 21.55 -8.56
N VAL A 626 42.49 20.24 -8.33
CA VAL A 626 41.43 19.40 -8.91
C VAL A 626 40.06 19.79 -8.37
N LEU A 627 39.93 20.07 -7.07
CA LEU A 627 38.67 20.54 -6.48
C LEU A 627 38.21 21.87 -7.09
N ARG A 628 39.13 22.80 -7.37
CA ARG A 628 38.82 24.06 -8.08
C ARG A 628 38.37 23.82 -9.52
N GLN A 629 39.08 22.96 -10.26
CA GLN A 629 38.74 22.64 -11.65
C GLN A 629 37.36 21.99 -11.77
N ARG A 630 36.97 21.19 -10.78
CA ARG A 630 35.65 20.54 -10.69
C ARG A 630 34.57 21.46 -10.10
N GLY A 631 34.89 22.71 -9.74
CA GLY A 631 33.95 23.67 -9.17
C GLY A 631 33.46 23.33 -7.76
N ALA A 632 34.20 22.46 -7.03
CA ALA A 632 33.86 22.07 -5.67
C ALA A 632 34.17 23.17 -4.64
N ILE A 633 35.22 23.97 -4.88
CA ILE A 633 35.71 25.05 -4.01
C ILE A 633 36.11 26.30 -4.78
#